data_AF-A0A6G1RT96-F1
#
_entry.id   AF-A0A6G1RT96-F1
#
_cell.length_a   1.000
_cell.length_b   1.000
_cell.length_c   1.000
_cell.angle_alpha   90.00
_cell.angle_beta   90.00
_cell.angle_gamma   90.00
#
_symmetry.space_group_name_H-M   'P 1'
#
loop_
_entity.id
_entity.type
_entity.pdbx_description
1 polymer ?
#
loop_
_entity_poly.entity_id
_entity_poly.type
_entity_poly.pdbx_seq_one_letter_code
_entity_poly.pdbx_strand_id
1 'polypeptide(L)'
;GYEATRIYWSLRTNNRRCCYRCTICENNGRPEFVVQVIEQGLEDLVFSDSSPQAVWNRIIEPVAMMRKEADMLRLFPEYLKGEELFGLTVHAVLRIAESLPGVESCQNYLFRYGRHPLMELPLMINPTGCARSEPKILTHYKRYVGLEPPPGGG
;
A
#
# COMPACT_ATOMS: atom_id res chain seq x y z
N GLY A 1 -3.61 -10.60 3.22
CA GLY A 1 -2.89 -10.23 2.00
C GLY A 1 -3.15 -8.78 1.65
N TYR A 2 -2.37 -8.23 0.73
CA TYR A 2 -2.60 -6.91 0.13
C TYR A 2 -3.38 -7.05 -1.18
N GLU A 3 -4.31 -6.14 -1.47
CA GLU A 3 -5.00 -6.06 -2.76
C GLU A 3 -5.20 -4.60 -3.19
N ALA A 4 -4.98 -4.33 -4.47
CA ALA A 4 -5.30 -3.06 -5.12
C ALA A 4 -5.75 -3.29 -6.56
N THR A 5 -6.53 -2.36 -7.11
CA THR A 5 -6.90 -2.37 -8.55
C THR A 5 -6.27 -1.18 -9.25
N ARG A 6 -5.67 -1.44 -10.41
CA ARG A 6 -5.10 -0.42 -11.30
C ARG A 6 -5.78 -0.48 -12.66
N ILE A 7 -6.10 0.68 -13.22
CA ILE A 7 -6.50 0.78 -14.62
C ILE A 7 -5.23 1.02 -15.45
N TYR A 8 -4.97 0.15 -16.42
CA TYR A 8 -3.84 0.27 -17.33
C TYR A 8 -4.22 -0.21 -18.74
N TRP A 9 -3.31 -0.09 -19.71
CA TRP A 9 -3.56 -0.47 -21.11
C TRP A 9 -3.76 -1.98 -21.24
N SER A 10 -4.73 -2.40 -22.07
CA SER A 10 -4.99 -3.81 -22.38
C SER A 10 -3.81 -4.48 -23.07
N LEU A 11 -3.57 -5.75 -22.74
CA LEU A 11 -2.59 -6.61 -23.40
C LEU A 11 -3.06 -7.15 -24.75
N ARG A 12 -4.32 -6.92 -25.12
CA ARG A 12 -4.97 -7.57 -26.27
C ARG A 12 -5.53 -6.56 -27.27
N THR A 13 -5.78 -5.33 -26.84
CA THR A 13 -6.42 -4.33 -27.70
C THR A 13 -5.77 -2.97 -27.52
N ASN A 14 -5.21 -2.46 -28.61
CA ASN A 14 -4.69 -1.10 -28.67
C ASN A 14 -5.77 -0.06 -28.33
N ASN A 15 -5.34 1.01 -27.66
CA ASN A 15 -6.19 2.11 -27.23
C ASN A 15 -7.36 1.73 -26.29
N ARG A 16 -7.36 0.53 -25.71
CA ARG A 16 -8.26 0.15 -24.61
C ARG A 16 -7.50 0.05 -23.30
N ARG A 17 -8.20 0.36 -22.22
CA ARG A 17 -7.72 0.13 -20.85
C ARG A 17 -8.58 -0.92 -20.18
N CYS A 18 -7.99 -1.66 -19.26
CA CYS A 18 -8.66 -2.68 -18.47
C CYS A 18 -8.18 -2.64 -17.02
N CYS A 19 -8.82 -3.47 -16.19
CA CYS A 19 -8.53 -3.55 -14.77
C CYS A 19 -7.44 -4.59 -14.51
N TYR A 20 -6.46 -4.22 -13.70
CA TYR A 20 -5.40 -5.08 -13.20
C TYR A 20 -5.57 -5.19 -11.69
N ARG A 21 -5.98 -6.36 -11.22
CA ARG A 21 -6.05 -6.66 -9.78
C ARG A 21 -4.68 -7.14 -9.32
N CYS A 22 -4.03 -6.32 -8.50
CA CYS A 22 -2.71 -6.54 -7.93
C CYS A 22 -2.87 -7.11 -6.53
N THR A 23 -2.30 -8.27 -6.25
CA THR A 23 -2.34 -8.91 -4.94
C THR A 23 -0.95 -9.30 -4.47
N ILE A 24 -0.72 -9.24 -3.16
CA ILE A 24 0.50 -9.76 -2.53
C ILE A 24 0.07 -10.85 -1.55
N CYS A 25 0.53 -12.06 -1.84
CA CYS A 25 0.26 -13.27 -1.10
C CYS A 25 1.53 -13.75 -0.39
N GLU A 26 1.35 -14.62 0.60
CA GLU A 26 2.47 -15.34 1.20
C GLU A 26 2.68 -16.66 0.44
N ASN A 27 3.93 -16.97 0.08
CA ASN A 27 4.32 -18.24 -0.50
C ASN A 27 5.66 -18.67 0.14
N ASN A 28 5.61 -19.71 0.98
CA ASN A 28 6.77 -20.24 1.72
C ASN A 28 7.53 -19.16 2.52
N GLY A 29 6.80 -18.32 3.28
CA GLY A 29 7.39 -17.24 4.07
C GLY A 29 7.96 -16.08 3.25
N ARG A 30 7.74 -16.03 1.93
CA ARG A 30 8.16 -14.94 1.04
C ARG A 30 6.94 -14.28 0.38
N PRO A 31 7.02 -12.99 0.02
CA PRO A 31 5.96 -12.35 -0.74
C PRO A 31 5.93 -12.88 -2.18
N GLU A 32 4.73 -13.22 -2.65
CA GLU A 32 4.43 -13.48 -4.06
C GLU A 32 3.53 -12.36 -4.59
N PHE A 33 3.96 -11.72 -5.67
CA PHE A 33 3.28 -10.63 -6.34
C PHE A 33 2.47 -11.19 -7.50
N VAL A 34 1.16 -11.00 -7.47
CA VAL A 34 0.25 -11.54 -8.47
C VAL A 34 -0.53 -10.40 -9.11
N VAL A 35 -0.61 -10.41 -10.44
CA VAL A 35 -1.41 -9.45 -11.22
C VAL A 35 -2.39 -10.22 -12.09
N GLN A 36 -3.68 -9.99 -11.87
CA GLN A 36 -4.76 -10.53 -12.67
C GLN A 36 -5.34 -9.46 -13.58
N VAL A 37 -5.33 -9.73 -14.88
CA VAL A 37 -5.86 -8.85 -15.93
C VAL A 37 -7.30 -9.21 -16.20
N ILE A 38 -8.20 -8.28 -15.89
CA ILE A 38 -9.65 -8.45 -15.96
C ILE A 38 -10.17 -7.60 -17.12
N GLU A 39 -10.64 -8.28 -18.16
CA GLU A 39 -11.19 -7.68 -19.39
C GLU A 39 -12.57 -8.25 -19.66
N GLN A 40 -13.58 -7.37 -19.77
CA GLN A 40 -14.96 -7.82 -19.97
C GLN A 40 -15.10 -8.66 -21.24
N GLY A 41 -15.63 -9.88 -21.09
CA GLY A 41 -15.85 -10.82 -22.19
C GLY A 41 -14.61 -11.61 -22.62
N LEU A 42 -13.50 -11.48 -21.91
CA LEU A 42 -12.27 -12.25 -22.14
C LEU A 42 -11.92 -13.04 -20.89
N GLU A 43 -11.18 -14.13 -21.07
CA GLU A 43 -10.63 -14.90 -19.95
C GLU A 43 -9.57 -14.08 -19.21
N ASP A 44 -9.55 -14.20 -17.89
CA ASP A 44 -8.58 -13.50 -17.06
C ASP A 44 -7.16 -14.05 -17.29
N LEU A 45 -6.18 -13.15 -17.43
CA LEU A 45 -4.77 -13.55 -17.43
C LEU A 45 -4.21 -13.34 -16.03
N VAL A 46 -3.43 -14.30 -15.53
CA VAL A 46 -2.79 -14.20 -14.22
C VAL A 46 -1.29 -14.32 -14.39
N PHE A 47 -0.57 -13.34 -13.85
CA PHE A 47 0.89 -13.33 -13.78
C PHE A 47 1.31 -13.35 -12.32
N SER A 48 2.32 -14.14 -11.99
CA SER A 48 2.97 -14.08 -10.68
C SER A 48 4.48 -14.01 -10.79
N ASP A 49 5.09 -13.35 -9.81
CA ASP A 49 6.54 -13.29 -9.62
C ASP A 49 6.91 -12.98 -8.16
N SER A 50 8.18 -13.16 -7.84
CA SER A 50 8.78 -12.80 -6.54
C SER A 50 9.09 -11.30 -6.39
N SER A 51 9.03 -10.53 -7.49
CA SER A 51 9.28 -9.09 -7.52
C SER A 51 8.14 -8.34 -8.19
N PRO A 52 7.71 -7.18 -7.64
CA PRO A 52 6.67 -6.36 -8.25
C PRO A 52 7.09 -5.83 -9.63
N GLN A 53 8.38 -5.55 -9.84
CA GLN A 53 8.87 -5.12 -11.15
C GLN A 53 8.81 -6.26 -12.17
N ALA A 54 9.24 -7.46 -11.78
CA ALA A 54 9.29 -8.61 -12.68
C ALA A 54 7.90 -9.03 -13.17
N VAL A 55 6.90 -9.06 -12.28
CA VAL A 55 5.51 -9.36 -12.69
C VAL A 55 4.95 -8.28 -13.62
N TRP A 56 5.25 -7.00 -13.38
CA TRP A 56 4.77 -5.91 -14.24
C TRP A 56 5.50 -5.81 -15.57
N ASN A 57 6.78 -6.20 -15.66
CA ASN A 57 7.50 -6.24 -16.93
C ASN A 57 6.82 -7.17 -17.95
N ARG A 58 6.27 -8.31 -17.49
CA ARG A 58 5.47 -9.23 -18.34
C ARG A 58 4.21 -8.59 -18.93
N ILE A 59 3.79 -7.43 -18.41
CA ILE A 59 2.63 -6.67 -18.89
C ILE A 59 3.10 -5.45 -19.69
N ILE A 60 4.03 -4.68 -19.17
CA ILE A 60 4.45 -3.41 -19.76
C ILE A 60 5.18 -3.63 -21.08
N GLU A 61 6.04 -4.65 -21.17
CA GLU A 61 6.82 -4.92 -22.38
C GLU A 61 5.91 -5.28 -23.57
N PRO A 62 4.95 -6.23 -23.47
CA PRO A 62 4.01 -6.48 -24.55
C PRO A 62 3.16 -5.26 -24.93
N VAL A 63 2.68 -4.48 -23.96
CA VAL A 63 1.91 -3.25 -24.24
C VAL A 63 2.76 -2.24 -25.01
N ALA A 64 4.02 -2.05 -24.61
CA ALA A 64 4.92 -1.12 -25.28
C ALA A 64 5.23 -1.57 -26.72
N MET A 65 5.43 -2.87 -26.93
CA MET A 65 5.62 -3.45 -28.26
C MET A 65 4.40 -3.28 -29.15
N MET A 66 3.21 -3.63 -28.65
CA MET A 66 1.95 -3.50 -29.40
C MET A 66 1.68 -2.05 -29.84
N ARG A 67 2.00 -1.07 -28.97
CA ARG A 67 1.86 0.35 -29.32
C ARG A 67 2.88 0.81 -30.34
N LYS A 68 4.12 0.32 -30.24
CA LYS A 68 5.18 0.60 -31.22
C LYS A 68 4.80 0.07 -32.61
N GLU A 69 4.27 -1.14 -32.68
CA GLU A 69 3.84 -1.76 -33.95
C GLU A 69 2.65 -1.06 -34.60
N ALA A 70 1.78 -0.44 -33.79
CA ALA A 70 0.64 0.34 -34.27
C ALA A 70 0.93 1.83 -34.46
N ASP A 71 2.20 2.24 -34.46
CA ASP A 71 2.66 3.64 -34.59
C ASP A 71 1.96 4.60 -33.59
N MET A 72 1.70 4.11 -32.38
CA MET A 72 1.08 4.89 -31.31
C MET A 72 2.14 5.60 -30.46
N LEU A 73 1.68 6.55 -29.63
CA LEU A 73 2.54 7.19 -28.63
C LEU A 73 3.30 6.14 -27.82
N ARG A 74 4.64 6.24 -27.89
CA ARG A 74 5.60 5.36 -27.23
C ARG A 74 5.44 5.42 -25.71
N LEU A 75 5.40 4.25 -25.10
CA LEU A 75 5.57 4.11 -23.66
C LEU A 75 7.05 3.94 -23.34
N PHE A 76 7.44 4.34 -22.13
CA PHE A 76 8.80 4.22 -21.62
C PHE A 76 8.79 3.28 -20.41
N PRO A 77 8.87 1.96 -20.63
CA PRO A 77 8.82 0.95 -19.57
C PRO A 77 9.85 1.18 -18.46
N GLU A 78 11.03 1.69 -18.83
CA GLU A 78 12.16 1.95 -17.94
C GLU A 78 11.84 2.92 -16.80
N TYR A 79 10.82 3.77 -16.95
CA TYR A 79 10.39 4.72 -15.92
C TYR A 79 9.23 4.20 -15.06
N LEU A 80 8.67 3.04 -15.39
CA LEU A 80 7.54 2.47 -14.65
C LEU A 80 8.04 1.47 -13.61
N LYS A 81 7.89 1.85 -12.34
CA LYS A 81 8.30 1.02 -11.21
C LYS A 81 7.19 0.09 -10.75
N GLY A 82 7.51 -1.17 -10.53
CA GLY A 82 6.55 -2.20 -10.09
C GLY A 82 5.85 -1.82 -8.79
N GLU A 83 6.58 -1.32 -7.79
CA GLU A 83 6.02 -0.89 -6.50
C GLU A 83 5.03 0.28 -6.65
N GLU A 84 5.28 1.20 -7.58
CA GLU A 84 4.36 2.29 -7.88
C GLU A 84 3.11 1.76 -8.58
N LEU A 85 3.27 0.79 -9.49
CA LEU A 85 2.16 0.14 -10.17
C LEU A 85 1.33 -0.73 -9.22
N PHE A 86 1.93 -1.35 -8.21
CA PHE A 86 1.16 -1.96 -7.12
C PHE A 86 0.47 -0.91 -6.23
N GLY A 87 0.94 0.34 -6.21
CA GLY A 87 0.41 1.40 -5.36
C GLY A 87 1.02 1.44 -3.96
N LEU A 88 2.14 0.72 -3.75
CA LEU A 88 2.81 0.61 -2.46
C LEU A 88 3.50 1.92 -2.04
N THR A 89 3.76 2.81 -2.99
CA THR A 89 4.40 4.12 -2.73
C THR A 89 3.38 5.21 -2.39
N VAL A 90 2.07 4.92 -2.49
CA VAL A 90 1.00 5.88 -2.15
C VAL A 90 1.08 6.16 -0.65
N HIS A 91 1.19 7.45 -0.28
CA HIS A 91 1.36 7.85 1.13
C HIS A 91 0.29 7.30 2.07
N ALA A 92 -0.96 7.24 1.63
CA ALA A 92 -2.04 6.65 2.41
C ALA A 92 -1.82 5.14 2.64
N VAL A 93 -1.38 4.40 1.61
CA VAL A 93 -1.07 2.97 1.70
C VAL A 93 0.11 2.74 2.63
N LEU A 94 1.20 3.49 2.48
CA LEU A 94 2.37 3.43 3.37
C LEU A 94 1.96 3.69 4.82
N ARG A 95 1.19 4.75 5.07
CA ARG A 95 0.75 5.11 6.43
C ARG A 95 -0.11 4.01 7.06
N ILE A 96 -1.01 3.41 6.28
CA ILE A 96 -1.82 2.29 6.77
C ILE A 96 -0.92 1.08 7.05
N ALA A 97 -0.05 0.72 6.10
CA ALA A 97 0.87 -0.42 6.24
C ALA A 97 1.79 -0.30 7.45
N GLU A 98 2.39 0.88 7.67
CA GLU A 98 3.24 1.19 8.82
C GLU A 98 2.49 1.24 10.16
N SER A 99 1.16 1.32 10.13
CA SER A 99 0.33 1.30 11.35
C SER A 99 -0.18 -0.09 11.72
N LEU A 100 0.10 -1.12 10.91
CA LEU A 100 -0.37 -2.48 11.16
C LEU A 100 0.38 -3.13 12.34
N PRO A 101 -0.26 -4.02 13.09
CA PRO A 101 0.40 -4.75 14.17
C PRO A 101 1.52 -5.66 13.63
N GLY A 102 2.62 -5.76 14.38
CA GLY A 102 3.75 -6.65 14.06
C GLY A 102 4.79 -6.05 13.12
N VAL A 103 4.57 -4.84 12.61
CA VAL A 103 5.55 -4.09 11.78
C VAL A 103 6.87 -3.85 12.52
N GLU A 104 6.88 -3.86 13.87
CA GLU A 104 8.12 -3.73 14.64
C GLU A 104 9.11 -4.86 14.38
N SER A 105 8.63 -6.02 13.89
CA SER A 105 9.47 -7.15 13.51
C SER A 105 10.28 -6.90 12.23
N CYS A 106 9.93 -5.86 11.45
CA CYS A 106 10.60 -5.50 10.20
C CYS A 106 11.89 -4.71 10.46
N GLN A 107 12.93 -5.39 10.97
CA GLN A 107 14.19 -4.77 11.41
C GLN A 107 14.92 -3.94 10.34
N ASN A 108 14.72 -4.27 9.06
CA ASN A 108 15.38 -3.62 7.93
C ASN A 108 14.48 -2.57 7.23
N TYR A 109 13.34 -2.22 7.81
CA TYR A 109 12.42 -1.24 7.24
C TYR A 109 12.60 0.13 7.89
N LEU A 110 12.77 1.17 7.05
CA LEU A 110 12.84 2.56 7.51
C LEU A 110 11.44 3.17 7.52
N PHE A 111 10.85 3.29 8.71
CA PHE A 111 9.54 3.89 8.92
C PHE A 111 9.52 5.39 8.62
N ARG A 112 8.52 5.85 7.86
CA ARG A 112 8.33 7.27 7.53
C ARG A 112 7.29 7.95 8.40
N TYR A 113 6.22 7.24 8.73
CA TYR A 113 5.09 7.72 9.52
C TYR A 113 5.10 7.12 10.94
N GLY A 114 5.72 5.95 11.12
CA GLY A 114 5.78 5.26 12.41
C GLY A 114 4.40 4.86 12.92
N ARG A 115 4.29 4.49 14.20
CA ARG A 115 3.01 4.15 14.83
C ARG A 115 2.07 5.37 14.83
N HIS A 116 0.79 5.14 14.53
CA HIS A 116 -0.23 6.17 14.69
C HIS A 116 -0.47 6.41 16.20
N PRO A 117 -0.35 7.64 16.73
CA PRO A 117 -0.53 7.94 18.16
C PRO A 117 -1.89 7.51 18.74
N LEU A 118 -2.92 7.38 17.89
CA LEU A 118 -4.24 6.87 18.29
C LEU A 118 -4.31 5.35 18.55
N MET A 119 -3.31 4.57 18.12
CA MET A 119 -3.30 3.11 18.37
C MET A 119 -2.58 2.71 19.67
N GLU A 120 -1.87 3.64 20.31
CA GLU A 120 -1.41 3.50 21.71
C GLU A 120 -2.33 4.28 22.64
N LEU A 121 -3.62 3.94 22.68
CA LEU A 121 -4.38 4.28 23.88
C LEU A 121 -3.81 3.40 25.01
N PRO A 122 -3.36 3.97 26.14
CA PRO A 122 -2.97 3.16 27.28
C PRO A 122 -4.15 2.24 27.62
N LEU A 123 -3.86 0.99 28.02
CA LEU A 123 -4.89 0.11 28.58
C LEU A 123 -5.63 0.92 29.64
N MET A 124 -6.92 1.18 29.42
CA MET A 124 -7.72 1.82 30.45
C MET A 124 -7.75 0.84 31.62
N ILE A 125 -7.02 1.20 32.67
CA ILE A 125 -7.08 0.48 33.93
C ILE A 125 -8.50 0.71 34.43
N ASN A 126 -9.26 -0.38 34.54
CA ASN A 126 -10.55 -0.38 35.22
C ASN A 126 -10.25 -0.74 36.68
N PRO A 127 -9.94 0.23 37.57
CA PRO A 127 -9.62 -0.07 38.96
C PRO A 127 -10.74 -0.84 39.68
N THR A 128 -11.99 -0.74 39.20
CA THR A 128 -13.13 -1.51 39.74
C THR A 128 -13.24 -2.93 39.16
N GLY A 129 -12.41 -3.28 38.17
CA GLY A 129 -12.47 -4.56 37.46
C GLY A 129 -13.61 -4.65 36.43
N CYS A 130 -14.44 -3.61 36.28
CA CYS A 130 -15.54 -3.59 35.32
C CYS A 130 -15.74 -2.18 34.74
N ALA A 131 -15.65 -2.04 33.42
CA ALA A 131 -15.84 -0.75 32.74
C ALA A 131 -17.22 -0.09 33.01
N ARG A 132 -18.22 -0.86 33.45
CA ARG A 132 -19.55 -0.35 33.80
C ARG A 132 -19.63 0.27 35.19
N SER A 133 -18.68 -0.06 36.07
CA SER A 133 -18.60 0.44 37.44
C SER A 133 -17.66 1.64 37.57
N GLU A 134 -16.94 1.98 36.49
CA GLU A 134 -16.10 3.17 36.46
C GLU A 134 -16.96 4.44 36.54
N PRO A 135 -16.55 5.46 37.32
CA PRO A 135 -17.22 6.75 37.29
C PRO A 135 -17.18 7.28 35.86
N LYS A 136 -18.31 7.76 35.34
CA LYS A 136 -18.35 8.44 34.03
C LYS A 136 -17.56 9.75 34.14
N ILE A 137 -16.25 9.69 33.99
CA ILE A 137 -15.42 10.86 33.81
C ILE A 137 -15.69 11.32 32.36
N LEU A 138 -16.42 12.43 32.22
CA LEU A 138 -16.51 13.16 30.96
C LEU A 138 -15.14 13.80 30.71
N THR A 139 -14.16 13.02 30.28
CA THR A 139 -12.82 13.54 30.00
C THR A 139 -12.91 14.46 28.78
N HIS A 140 -13.04 15.76 29.03
CA HIS A 140 -12.66 16.79 28.07
C HIS A 140 -11.20 16.54 27.70
N TYR A 141 -10.97 15.98 26.50
CA TYR A 141 -9.65 15.92 25.90
C TYR A 141 -9.13 17.35 25.74
N LYS A 142 -8.28 17.81 26.67
CA LYS A 142 -7.45 18.98 26.42
C LYS A 142 -6.35 18.51 25.48
N ARG A 143 -6.45 18.88 24.20
CA ARG A 143 -5.35 18.72 23.24
C ARG A 143 -4.12 19.42 23.83
N TYR A 144 -3.04 18.68 24.06
CA TYR A 144 -1.73 19.30 24.16
C TYR A 144 -1.35 19.76 22.75
N VAL A 145 -1.58 21.04 22.48
CA VAL A 145 -0.94 21.76 21.38
C VAL A 145 0.49 22.05 21.84
N GLY A 146 1.47 21.62 21.04
CA GLY A 146 2.88 21.82 21.36
C GLY A 146 3.36 23.27 21.26
N LEU A 147 4.62 23.43 21.67
CA LEU A 147 5.56 24.56 21.55
C LEU A 147 5.55 25.60 22.69
N GLU A 148 6.64 25.64 23.46
CA GLU A 148 7.71 26.65 23.29
C GLU A 148 9.04 26.18 23.92
N PRO A 149 10.21 26.59 23.39
CA PRO A 149 11.50 26.35 24.05
C PRO A 149 11.70 27.36 25.20
N PRO A 150 12.43 27.01 26.27
CA PRO A 150 12.70 27.98 27.34
C PRO A 150 13.65 29.09 26.84
N PRO A 151 13.46 30.35 27.29
CA PRO A 151 14.32 31.47 26.93
C PRO A 151 15.68 31.33 27.62
N GLY A 152 16.73 31.82 26.94
CA GLY A 152 18.08 31.85 27.49
C GLY A 152 18.20 32.69 28.76
N GLY A 153 19.20 32.37 29.57
CA GLY A 153 19.62 33.19 30.70
C GLY A 153 20.98 32.75 31.23
N GLY A 154 21.90 33.71 31.32
CA GLY A 154 23.22 33.59 31.95
C GLY A 154 24.36 34.01 31.05
#